data_AF-A0A2P6S0E5-F1
#
_entry.id   AF-A0A2P6S0E5-F1
#
_cell.length_a   1.000
_cell.length_b   1.000
_cell.length_c   1.000
_cell.angle_alpha   90.00
_cell.angle_beta   90.00
_cell.angle_gamma   90.00
#
_symmetry.space_group_name_H-M   'P 1'
#
loop_
_entity.id
_entity.type
_entity.pdbx_description
1 polymer ?
#
loop_
_entity_poly.entity_id
_entity_poly.type
_entity_poly.pdbx_seq_one_letter_code
_entity_poly.pdbx_strand_id
1 'polypeptide(L)'
;MVSVEIAATASDELDMMLRPVNVKGGAGYEKEKLLLYSLISGSRSLFDSLLEDQPTLFDTEEDFYWFRLSSIREPVGAASTVMNAGLEPYTLKDLQVYVNNSAPGTYTTNGADPLMYPYVLLLSIQLITAIVYMSNEIGGEGYNIDAAHISIALADHGVLSEVAGAGQGIGVMDAYEKASRITKQYGSVNFLPDNLSMALEYYAQAAAVLGGGRLSWPIRGNVDQQRQRNLMLKHVLTELLMREGGICLLLGSRGKEGELSRFFTDVEGRIQFLHEAAQQCQEVGLSDKSLEITNRIGDG
;
A
#
# COMPACT_ATOMS: atom_id res chain seq x y z
N MET A 1 -2.30 -29.34 -1.51
CA MET A 1 -3.46 -29.45 -0.60
C MET A 1 -3.35 -30.78 0.14
N VAL A 2 -3.49 -30.75 1.46
CA VAL A 2 -3.62 -31.94 2.31
C VAL A 2 -5.02 -32.54 2.09
N SER A 3 -5.16 -33.87 2.09
CA SER A 3 -6.48 -34.50 1.98
C SER A 3 -7.30 -34.29 3.26
N VAL A 4 -8.62 -34.28 3.15
CA VAL A 4 -9.53 -34.09 4.30
C VAL A 4 -9.29 -35.13 5.39
N GLU A 5 -9.03 -36.37 5.01
CA GLU A 5 -8.75 -37.48 5.94
C GLU A 5 -7.46 -37.28 6.75
N ILE A 6 -6.41 -36.78 6.09
CA ILE A 6 -5.13 -36.49 6.77
C ILE A 6 -5.30 -35.30 7.70
N ALA A 7 -6.02 -34.25 7.27
CA ALA A 7 -6.31 -33.09 8.12
C ALA A 7 -7.11 -33.48 9.37
N ALA A 8 -8.16 -34.30 9.22
CA ALA A 8 -8.97 -34.79 10.34
C ALA A 8 -8.13 -35.64 11.32
N THR A 9 -7.32 -36.56 10.80
CA THR A 9 -6.42 -37.38 11.63
C THR A 9 -5.42 -36.50 12.39
N ALA A 10 -4.89 -35.46 11.75
CA ALA A 10 -3.98 -34.52 12.39
C ALA A 10 -4.67 -33.67 13.46
N SER A 11 -5.93 -33.27 13.24
CA SER A 11 -6.75 -32.56 14.24
C SER A 11 -6.96 -33.40 15.50
N ASP A 12 -7.33 -34.68 15.34
CA ASP A 12 -7.60 -35.58 16.47
C ASP A 12 -6.35 -35.83 17.31
N GLU A 13 -5.20 -36.05 16.64
CA GLU A 13 -3.92 -36.24 17.32
C GLU A 13 -3.46 -34.96 18.02
N LEU A 14 -3.64 -33.78 17.41
CA LEU A 14 -3.30 -32.49 18.02
C LEU A 14 -4.19 -32.19 19.23
N ASP A 15 -5.50 -32.42 19.14
CA ASP A 15 -6.41 -32.27 20.28
C ASP A 15 -5.99 -33.18 21.43
N MET A 16 -5.61 -34.43 21.15
CA MET A 16 -5.07 -35.34 22.16
C MET A 16 -3.78 -34.81 22.80
N MET A 17 -2.90 -34.15 22.04
CA MET A 17 -1.65 -33.57 22.55
C MET A 17 -1.87 -32.35 23.43
N LEU A 18 -2.83 -31.50 23.08
CA LEU A 18 -3.15 -30.26 23.80
C LEU A 18 -3.98 -30.51 25.06
N ARG A 19 -4.65 -31.67 25.18
CA ARG A 19 -5.33 -32.04 26.43
C ARG A 19 -4.32 -32.06 27.58
N PRO A 20 -4.65 -31.48 28.74
CA PRO A 20 -3.75 -31.45 29.89
C PRO A 20 -3.55 -32.88 30.41
N VAL A 21 -2.49 -33.55 29.95
CA VAL A 21 -2.21 -34.90 30.41
C VAL A 21 -1.47 -34.81 31.73
N ASN A 22 -2.14 -35.25 32.79
CA ASN A 22 -1.58 -35.41 34.13
C ASN A 22 -0.60 -36.62 34.16
N VAL A 23 0.33 -36.71 33.20
CA VAL A 23 1.36 -37.77 33.18
C VAL A 23 2.50 -37.35 34.07
N LYS A 24 2.51 -37.86 35.30
CA LYS A 24 3.74 -37.93 36.10
C LYS A 24 4.84 -38.58 35.27
N GLY A 25 5.80 -37.77 34.81
CA GLY A 25 7.01 -38.21 34.11
C GLY A 25 6.96 -38.25 32.59
N GLY A 26 5.95 -37.67 31.94
CA GLY A 26 5.90 -37.60 30.47
C GLY A 26 6.80 -36.49 29.93
N ALA A 27 7.75 -36.84 29.06
CA ALA A 27 8.38 -35.85 28.19
C ALA A 27 7.26 -35.10 27.45
N GLY A 28 7.21 -33.77 27.55
CA GLY A 28 6.30 -32.98 26.73
C GLY A 28 6.45 -33.37 25.26
N TYR A 29 5.37 -33.28 24.49
CA TYR A 29 5.44 -33.55 23.06
C TYR A 29 6.51 -32.67 22.40
N GLU A 30 7.27 -33.23 21.45
CA GLU A 30 8.29 -32.49 20.70
C GLU A 30 7.63 -31.29 19.99
N LYS A 31 8.23 -30.10 20.16
CA LYS A 31 7.77 -28.81 19.61
C LYS A 31 7.46 -28.93 18.12
N GLU A 32 8.31 -29.65 17.39
CA GLU A 32 8.22 -29.91 15.96
C GLU A 32 6.95 -30.69 15.60
N LYS A 33 6.56 -31.66 16.44
CA LYS A 33 5.34 -32.46 16.23
C LYS A 33 4.10 -31.59 16.41
N LEU A 34 4.03 -30.76 17.46
CA LEU A 34 2.91 -29.85 17.67
C LEU A 34 2.71 -28.88 16.49
N LEU A 35 3.79 -28.27 16.02
CA LEU A 35 3.77 -27.34 14.89
C LEU A 35 3.29 -28.02 13.60
N LEU A 36 3.84 -29.21 13.29
CA LEU A 36 3.48 -29.95 12.09
C LEU A 36 1.99 -30.33 12.08
N TYR A 37 1.49 -30.88 13.19
CA TYR A 37 0.10 -31.29 13.30
C TYR A 37 -0.86 -30.10 13.27
N SER A 38 -0.46 -28.95 13.81
CA SER A 38 -1.22 -27.70 13.69
C SER A 38 -1.35 -27.25 12.23
N LEU A 39 -0.26 -27.21 11.48
CA LEU A 39 -0.27 -26.82 10.06
C LEU A 39 -1.10 -27.78 9.18
N ILE A 40 -1.05 -29.07 9.48
CA ILE A 40 -1.77 -30.12 8.73
C ILE A 40 -3.27 -30.10 9.08
N SER A 41 -3.62 -29.91 10.37
CA SER A 41 -5.02 -29.87 10.82
C SER A 41 -5.80 -28.75 10.15
N GLY A 42 -5.18 -27.56 10.03
CA GLY A 42 -5.84 -26.36 9.51
C GLY A 42 -7.00 -25.88 10.38
N SER A 43 -7.12 -26.37 11.62
CA SER A 43 -8.16 -25.96 12.57
C SER A 43 -7.76 -24.68 13.28
N ARG A 44 -8.59 -23.64 13.15
CA ARG A 44 -8.41 -22.36 13.86
C ARG A 44 -8.39 -22.56 15.38
N SER A 45 -9.34 -23.30 15.93
CA SER A 45 -9.44 -23.47 17.39
C SER A 45 -8.22 -24.17 17.97
N LEU A 46 -7.72 -25.23 17.33
CA LEU A 46 -6.51 -25.93 17.79
C LEU A 46 -5.25 -25.09 17.59
N PHE A 47 -5.21 -24.29 16.52
CA PHE A 47 -4.15 -23.32 16.30
C PHE A 47 -4.09 -22.27 17.41
N ASP A 48 -5.23 -21.66 17.76
CA ASP A 48 -5.32 -20.66 18.82
C ASP A 48 -4.96 -21.28 20.18
N SER A 49 -5.48 -22.47 20.51
CA SER A 49 -5.12 -23.18 21.75
C SER A 49 -3.63 -23.51 21.85
N LEU A 50 -2.97 -23.93 20.76
CA LEU A 50 -1.53 -24.18 20.77
C LEU A 50 -0.74 -22.90 21.10
N LEU A 51 -1.11 -21.77 20.52
CA LEU A 51 -0.42 -20.49 20.75
C LEU A 51 -0.67 -19.94 22.16
N GLU A 52 -1.83 -20.21 22.75
CA GLU A 52 -2.13 -19.85 24.15
C GLU A 52 -1.36 -20.74 25.14
N ASP A 53 -1.29 -22.05 24.90
CA ASP A 53 -0.63 -23.01 25.79
C ASP A 53 0.90 -22.96 25.72
N GLN A 54 1.47 -22.56 24.57
CA GLN A 54 2.91 -22.53 24.32
C GLN A 54 3.39 -21.14 23.87
N PRO A 55 3.44 -20.13 24.75
CA PRO A 55 3.81 -18.76 24.38
C PRO A 55 5.29 -18.62 23.96
N THR A 56 6.16 -19.54 24.37
CA THR A 56 7.59 -19.56 24.00
C THR A 56 7.87 -20.55 22.86
N LEU A 57 6.86 -20.83 22.04
CA LEU A 57 7.00 -21.78 20.93
C LEU A 57 7.91 -21.26 19.83
N PHE A 58 8.14 -19.95 19.73
CA PHE A 58 8.98 -19.35 18.69
C PHE A 58 10.13 -18.58 19.30
N ASP A 59 11.30 -18.71 18.69
CA ASP A 59 12.52 -18.04 19.14
C ASP A 59 12.66 -16.65 18.49
N THR A 60 11.97 -16.42 17.37
CA THR A 60 11.94 -15.16 16.62
C THR A 60 10.51 -14.75 16.24
N GLU A 61 10.29 -13.45 16.04
CA GLU A 61 9.02 -12.92 15.51
C GLU A 61 8.77 -13.41 14.08
N GLU A 62 9.82 -13.56 13.28
CA GLU A 62 9.75 -14.06 11.91
C GLU A 62 9.22 -15.50 11.87
N ASP A 63 9.69 -16.38 12.76
CA ASP A 63 9.20 -17.77 12.84
C ASP A 63 7.72 -17.80 13.26
N PHE A 64 7.32 -16.92 14.17
CA PHE A 64 5.94 -16.78 14.61
C PHE A 64 5.01 -16.33 13.49
N TYR A 65 5.40 -15.30 12.72
CA TYR A 65 4.63 -14.82 11.58
C TYR A 65 4.64 -15.80 10.41
N TRP A 66 5.76 -16.46 10.14
CA TRP A 66 5.84 -17.54 9.16
C TRP A 66 4.84 -18.64 9.48
N PHE A 67 4.74 -19.03 10.75
CA PHE A 67 3.80 -20.06 11.19
C PHE A 67 2.34 -19.62 10.99
N ARG A 68 1.99 -18.40 11.43
CA ARG A 68 0.65 -17.83 11.20
C ARG A 68 0.27 -17.78 9.72
N LEU A 69 1.18 -17.28 8.86
CA LEU A 69 0.96 -17.20 7.42
C LEU A 69 0.80 -18.58 6.79
N SER A 70 1.62 -19.55 7.21
CA SER A 70 1.56 -20.94 6.72
C SER A 70 0.26 -21.66 7.11
N SER A 71 -0.37 -21.23 8.20
CA SER A 71 -1.66 -21.73 8.69
C SER A 71 -2.88 -21.14 7.97
N ILE A 72 -2.73 -20.07 7.17
CA ILE A 72 -3.86 -19.46 6.46
C ILE A 72 -4.47 -20.46 5.45
N ARG A 73 -5.80 -20.55 5.46
CA ARG A 73 -6.62 -21.32 4.54
C ARG A 73 -7.81 -20.47 4.09
N GLU A 74 -7.75 -20.00 2.84
CA GLU A 74 -8.85 -19.22 2.25
C GLU A 74 -9.93 -20.15 1.66
N PRO A 75 -11.22 -19.96 1.99
CA PRO A 75 -12.30 -20.73 1.40
C PRO A 75 -12.50 -20.33 -0.07
N VAL A 76 -12.18 -21.23 -1.01
CA VAL A 76 -12.33 -20.97 -2.44
C VAL A 76 -13.72 -21.42 -2.93
N GLY A 77 -14.62 -20.45 -3.13
CA GLY A 77 -15.92 -20.62 -3.79
C GLY A 77 -17.05 -21.21 -2.94
N ALA A 78 -18.28 -21.18 -3.46
CA ALA A 78 -19.48 -21.73 -2.79
C ALA A 78 -19.44 -23.27 -2.61
N ALA A 79 -18.49 -23.95 -3.24
CA ALA A 79 -18.30 -25.40 -3.19
C ALA A 79 -17.41 -25.85 -2.01
N SER A 80 -16.87 -24.94 -1.21
CA SER A 80 -16.09 -25.29 -0.02
C SER A 80 -16.96 -25.42 1.25
N THR A 81 -18.29 -25.42 1.16
CA THR A 81 -19.17 -25.75 2.29
C THR A 81 -19.09 -27.22 2.73
N VAL A 82 -18.25 -28.02 2.06
CA VAL A 82 -17.77 -29.32 2.57
C VAL A 82 -16.34 -29.18 3.14
N MET A 83 -16.02 -28.05 3.78
CA MET A 83 -14.81 -27.94 4.58
C MET A 83 -15.00 -28.76 5.86
N ASN A 84 -14.24 -29.85 5.94
CA ASN A 84 -13.71 -30.47 7.15
C ASN A 84 -14.69 -30.55 8.32
N ALA A 85 -15.38 -31.68 8.54
CA ALA A 85 -15.77 -32.18 9.87
C ALA A 85 -16.11 -31.16 10.99
N GLY A 86 -16.75 -30.02 10.70
CA GLY A 86 -17.02 -28.94 11.67
C GLY A 86 -15.85 -28.04 12.10
N LEU A 87 -14.68 -28.06 11.45
CA LEU A 87 -13.52 -27.25 11.85
C LEU A 87 -13.37 -25.98 11.00
N GLU A 88 -13.48 -24.82 11.65
CA GLU A 88 -13.30 -23.51 11.04
C GLU A 88 -11.81 -23.28 10.68
N PRO A 89 -11.49 -22.85 9.45
CA PRO A 89 -10.12 -22.56 9.04
C PRO A 89 -9.61 -21.24 9.64
N TYR A 90 -8.29 -21.14 9.86
CA TYR A 90 -7.63 -19.87 10.13
C TYR A 90 -7.49 -19.07 8.82
N THR A 91 -8.01 -17.85 8.76
CA THR A 91 -8.06 -17.03 7.53
C THR A 91 -7.10 -15.85 7.58
N LEU A 92 -6.83 -15.20 6.44
CA LEU A 92 -6.08 -13.94 6.40
C LEU A 92 -6.75 -12.86 7.26
N LYS A 93 -8.09 -12.84 7.31
CA LYS A 93 -8.84 -11.90 8.14
C LYS A 93 -8.52 -12.09 9.62
N ASP A 94 -8.34 -13.33 10.08
CA ASP A 94 -8.00 -13.61 11.47
C ASP A 94 -6.59 -13.11 11.81
N LEU A 95 -5.64 -13.25 10.89
CA LEU A 95 -4.31 -12.65 11.03
C LEU A 95 -4.39 -11.11 11.08
N GLN A 96 -5.16 -10.49 10.19
CA GLN A 96 -5.32 -9.04 10.18
C GLN A 96 -5.96 -8.51 11.47
N VAL A 97 -6.98 -9.19 11.99
CA VAL A 97 -7.60 -8.85 13.29
C VAL A 97 -6.58 -8.98 14.42
N TYR A 98 -5.80 -10.06 14.44
CA TYR A 98 -4.74 -10.23 15.43
C TYR A 98 -3.73 -9.07 15.37
N VAL A 99 -3.25 -8.73 14.17
CA VAL A 99 -2.27 -7.64 13.99
C VAL A 99 -2.83 -6.29 14.48
N ASN A 100 -4.10 -6.01 14.17
CA ASN A 100 -4.76 -4.73 14.48
C ASN A 100 -5.18 -4.59 15.95
N ASN A 101 -5.28 -5.69 16.69
CA ASN A 101 -5.58 -5.66 18.12
C ASN A 101 -4.36 -5.28 18.97
N SER A 102 -3.15 -5.46 18.44
CA SER A 102 -1.91 -5.09 19.13
C SER A 102 -1.55 -3.63 18.82
N ALA A 103 -1.11 -2.88 19.82
CA ALA A 103 -0.65 -1.50 19.60
C ALA A 103 0.64 -1.49 18.74
N PRO A 104 0.87 -0.52 17.84
CA PRO A 104 2.07 -0.47 17.00
C PRO A 104 3.38 -0.60 17.79
N GLY A 105 3.45 0.00 18.99
CA GLY A 105 4.62 -0.10 19.88
C GLY A 105 4.94 -1.51 20.39
N THR A 106 4.00 -2.46 20.32
CA THR A 106 4.24 -3.87 20.68
C THR A 106 5.20 -4.57 19.71
N TYR A 107 5.27 -4.08 18.46
CA TYR A 107 6.15 -4.61 17.43
C TYR A 107 7.55 -3.98 17.46
N THR A 108 7.77 -3.04 18.38
CA THR A 108 9.05 -2.33 18.48
C THR A 108 9.68 -2.67 19.82
N THR A 109 10.90 -3.19 19.84
CA THR A 109 11.64 -3.37 21.09
C THR A 109 12.20 -2.02 21.53
N ASN A 110 11.48 -1.27 22.37
CA ASN A 110 11.88 0.07 22.84
C ASN A 110 12.18 1.09 21.72
N GLY A 111 11.51 1.00 20.58
CA GLY A 111 11.76 1.85 19.41
C GLY A 111 13.03 1.49 18.61
N ALA A 112 13.68 0.36 18.91
CA ALA A 112 14.88 -0.09 18.18
C ALA A 112 14.58 -0.60 16.76
N ASP A 113 13.36 -1.06 16.50
CA ASP A 113 12.94 -1.51 15.18
C ASP A 113 11.55 -0.97 14.80
N PRO A 114 11.48 0.28 14.30
CA PRO A 114 10.23 0.90 13.86
C PRO A 114 9.64 0.27 12.58
N LEU A 115 10.40 -0.58 11.87
CA LEU A 115 9.97 -1.17 10.60
C LEU A 115 9.25 -2.50 10.75
N MET A 116 9.33 -3.15 11.92
CA MET A 116 8.60 -4.40 12.17
C MET A 116 7.09 -4.25 12.00
N TYR A 117 6.50 -3.14 12.45
CA TYR A 117 5.06 -2.94 12.29
C TYR A 117 4.64 -2.78 10.81
N PRO A 118 5.25 -1.87 10.01
CA PRO A 118 5.06 -1.84 8.57
C PRO A 118 5.28 -3.19 7.88
N TYR A 119 6.30 -3.94 8.29
CA TYR A 119 6.62 -5.25 7.73
C TYR A 119 5.49 -6.26 7.97
N VAL A 120 4.99 -6.36 9.20
CA VAL A 120 3.84 -7.21 9.56
C VAL A 120 2.56 -6.78 8.83
N LEU A 121 2.33 -5.48 8.67
CA LEU A 121 1.22 -4.95 7.89
C LEU A 121 1.32 -5.38 6.42
N LEU A 122 2.50 -5.29 5.81
CA LEU A 122 2.72 -5.75 4.43
C LEU A 122 2.52 -7.26 4.28
N LEU A 123 3.05 -8.07 5.20
CA LEU A 123 2.86 -9.52 5.21
C LEU A 123 1.39 -9.94 5.36
N SER A 124 0.61 -9.17 6.12
CA SER A 124 -0.83 -9.36 6.29
C SER A 124 -1.67 -8.66 5.20
N ILE A 125 -1.04 -8.19 4.12
CA ILE A 125 -1.67 -7.56 2.96
C ILE A 125 -2.43 -6.26 3.35
N GLN A 126 -2.04 -5.61 4.45
CA GLN A 126 -2.61 -4.35 4.93
C GLN A 126 -1.86 -3.14 4.34
N LEU A 127 -1.78 -3.10 3.01
CA LEU A 127 -0.86 -2.27 2.25
C LEU A 127 -1.03 -0.76 2.52
N ILE A 128 -2.27 -0.27 2.52
CA ILE A 128 -2.55 1.17 2.73
C ILE A 128 -2.21 1.59 4.15
N THR A 129 -2.55 0.75 5.14
CA THR A 129 -2.19 1.00 6.54
C THR A 129 -0.67 1.07 6.70
N ALA A 130 0.08 0.18 6.04
CA ALA A 130 1.54 0.17 6.09
C ALA A 130 2.15 1.47 5.55
N ILE A 131 1.79 1.88 4.32
CA ILE A 131 2.37 3.09 3.70
C ILE A 131 1.97 4.37 4.46
N VAL A 132 0.75 4.43 5.01
CA VAL A 132 0.29 5.59 5.80
C VAL A 132 1.02 5.65 7.14
N TYR A 133 1.27 4.50 7.77
CA TYR A 133 2.07 4.45 8.99
C TYR A 133 3.49 4.96 8.72
N MET A 134 4.14 4.43 7.68
CA MET A 134 5.49 4.84 7.28
C MET A 134 5.58 6.33 6.90
N SER A 135 4.53 6.90 6.29
CA SER A 135 4.50 8.32 5.92
C SER A 135 4.26 9.28 7.10
N ASN A 136 3.81 8.77 8.25
CA ASN A 136 3.40 9.57 9.40
C ASN A 136 4.35 9.46 10.60
N GLU A 137 5.35 8.56 10.56
CA GLU A 137 6.16 8.31 11.75
C GLU A 137 6.93 9.54 12.24
N ILE A 138 6.81 9.75 13.55
CA ILE A 138 7.26 10.89 14.33
C ILE A 138 8.59 10.50 14.99
N GLY A 139 9.72 10.89 14.40
CA GLY A 139 11.03 10.48 14.96
C GLY A 139 12.31 11.03 14.35
N GLY A 140 12.25 11.84 13.29
CA GLY A 140 13.42 12.43 12.63
C GLY A 140 14.01 11.52 11.56
N GLU A 141 14.00 12.00 10.30
CA GLU A 141 14.26 11.24 9.06
C GLU A 141 13.26 10.10 8.78
N GLY A 142 11.96 10.38 8.94
CA GLY A 142 10.90 9.39 8.70
C GLY A 142 10.98 8.70 7.33
N TYR A 143 10.38 7.52 7.23
CA TYR A 143 10.34 6.64 6.05
C TYR A 143 9.48 7.18 4.89
N ASN A 144 9.40 8.50 4.75
CA ASN A 144 8.59 9.19 3.74
C ASN A 144 9.05 8.87 2.32
N ILE A 145 10.36 8.66 2.12
CA ILE A 145 10.91 8.23 0.84
C ILE A 145 10.44 6.81 0.50
N ASP A 146 10.53 5.87 1.44
CA ASP A 146 10.11 4.49 1.23
C ASP A 146 8.61 4.41 1.04
N ALA A 147 7.83 5.14 1.85
CA ALA A 147 6.38 5.24 1.70
C ALA A 147 5.97 5.76 0.32
N ALA A 148 6.66 6.78 -0.22
CA ALA A 148 6.41 7.30 -1.55
C ALA A 148 6.73 6.27 -2.65
N HIS A 149 7.89 5.60 -2.57
CA HIS A 149 8.27 4.62 -3.60
C HIS A 149 7.46 3.34 -3.54
N ILE A 150 7.13 2.85 -2.34
CA ILE A 150 6.21 1.71 -2.15
C ILE A 150 4.83 2.10 -2.70
N SER A 151 4.33 3.31 -2.45
CA SER A 151 3.06 3.79 -3.01
C SER A 151 3.04 3.72 -4.55
N ILE A 152 4.14 4.15 -5.20
CA ILE A 152 4.29 4.05 -6.66
C ILE A 152 4.31 2.58 -7.09
N ALA A 153 5.14 1.75 -6.45
CA ALA A 153 5.30 0.35 -6.82
C ALA A 153 3.99 -0.44 -6.68
N LEU A 154 3.24 -0.24 -5.60
CA LEU A 154 1.95 -0.90 -5.37
C LEU A 154 0.90 -0.47 -6.42
N ALA A 155 0.86 0.81 -6.78
CA ALA A 155 -0.03 1.29 -7.82
C ALA A 155 0.34 0.71 -9.20
N ASP A 156 1.64 0.65 -9.53
CA ASP A 156 2.14 0.14 -10.80
C ASP A 156 1.87 -1.36 -11.02
N HIS A 157 1.75 -2.11 -9.93
CA HIS A 157 1.37 -3.53 -9.94
C HIS A 157 -0.14 -3.74 -9.82
N GLY A 158 -0.95 -2.68 -9.66
CA GLY A 158 -2.41 -2.78 -9.58
C GLY A 158 -2.95 -3.42 -8.30
N VAL A 159 -2.11 -3.66 -7.28
CA VAL A 159 -2.50 -4.39 -6.07
C VAL A 159 -3.36 -3.54 -5.12
N LEU A 160 -3.34 -2.21 -5.27
CA LEU A 160 -4.18 -1.31 -4.45
C LEU A 160 -5.68 -1.55 -4.66
N SER A 161 -6.11 -1.97 -5.86
CA SER A 161 -7.51 -2.34 -6.11
C SER A 161 -7.91 -3.69 -5.52
N GLU A 162 -6.99 -4.64 -5.47
CA GLU A 162 -7.26 -5.98 -4.95
C GLU A 162 -7.40 -5.96 -3.42
N VAL A 163 -6.55 -5.17 -2.75
CA VAL A 163 -6.51 -5.07 -1.28
C VAL A 163 -7.65 -4.22 -0.72
N ALA A 164 -8.09 -3.19 -1.44
CA ALA A 164 -9.27 -2.41 -1.06
C ALA A 164 -10.57 -3.25 -1.06
N GLY A 165 -10.63 -4.33 -1.86
CA GLY A 165 -11.75 -5.26 -1.88
C GLY A 165 -11.76 -6.31 -0.75
N ALA A 166 -10.62 -6.54 -0.09
CA ALA A 166 -10.41 -7.66 0.82
C ALA A 166 -10.76 -7.37 2.30
N GLY A 167 -11.76 -6.53 2.55
CA GLY A 167 -12.30 -6.32 3.91
C GLY A 167 -11.60 -5.26 4.76
N GLN A 168 -10.68 -4.47 4.21
CA GLN A 168 -10.06 -3.33 4.91
C GLN A 168 -11.00 -2.12 5.12
N GLY A 169 -12.23 -2.15 4.59
CA GLY A 169 -13.19 -1.04 4.69
C GLY A 169 -12.79 0.23 3.93
N ILE A 170 -11.65 0.20 3.24
CA ILE A 170 -11.12 1.28 2.41
C ILE A 170 -11.60 1.05 0.98
N GLY A 171 -12.31 2.02 0.41
CA GLY A 171 -12.70 1.97 -1.01
C GLY A 171 -11.48 2.03 -1.93
N VAL A 172 -11.55 1.39 -3.10
CA VAL A 172 -10.46 1.37 -4.10
C VAL A 172 -9.92 2.78 -4.42
N MET A 173 -10.82 3.76 -4.57
CA MET A 173 -10.42 5.15 -4.83
C MET A 173 -9.71 5.81 -3.64
N ASP A 174 -10.13 5.52 -2.41
CA ASP A 174 -9.47 6.03 -1.20
C ASP A 174 -8.05 5.48 -1.05
N ALA A 175 -7.82 4.22 -1.48
CA ALA A 175 -6.48 3.63 -1.52
C ALA A 175 -5.54 4.38 -2.49
N TYR A 176 -6.00 4.63 -3.72
CA TYR A 176 -5.21 5.37 -4.72
C TYR A 176 -5.00 6.84 -4.34
N GLU A 177 -6.00 7.48 -3.71
CA GLU A 177 -5.89 8.85 -3.22
C GLU A 177 -4.83 8.98 -2.11
N LYS A 178 -4.84 8.08 -1.13
CA LYS A 178 -3.84 8.05 -0.06
C LYS A 178 -2.43 7.85 -0.59
N ALA A 179 -2.23 6.87 -1.48
CA ALA A 179 -0.94 6.61 -2.11
C ALA A 179 -0.46 7.82 -2.95
N SER A 180 -1.34 8.41 -3.76
CA SER A 180 -1.04 9.60 -4.56
C SER A 180 -0.62 10.78 -3.70
N ARG A 181 -1.33 11.01 -2.59
CA ARG A 181 -1.03 12.10 -1.65
C ARG A 181 0.35 11.94 -1.02
N ILE A 182 0.72 10.73 -0.59
CA ILE A 182 2.06 10.45 -0.02
C ILE A 182 3.14 10.77 -1.06
N THR A 183 2.98 10.28 -2.29
CA THR A 183 3.92 10.56 -3.40
C THR A 183 4.05 12.06 -3.69
N LYS A 184 2.91 12.78 -3.80
CA LYS A 184 2.90 14.24 -4.03
C LYS A 184 3.59 14.98 -2.88
N GLN A 185 3.24 14.65 -1.64
CA GLN A 185 3.74 15.32 -0.45
C GLN A 185 5.25 15.15 -0.32
N TYR A 186 5.79 13.96 -0.61
CA TYR A 186 7.22 13.73 -0.61
C TYR A 186 7.95 14.63 -1.62
N GLY A 187 7.48 14.70 -2.88
CA GLY A 187 8.03 15.60 -3.90
C GLY A 187 7.92 17.08 -3.50
N SER A 188 6.78 17.47 -2.94
CA SER A 188 6.49 18.84 -2.51
C SER A 188 7.43 19.31 -1.40
N VAL A 189 7.58 18.49 -0.34
CA VAL A 189 8.38 18.86 0.84
C VAL A 189 9.88 18.86 0.53
N ASN A 190 10.37 17.88 -0.22
CA ASN A 190 11.80 17.65 -0.36
C ASN A 190 12.44 18.35 -1.57
N PHE A 191 11.65 18.71 -2.59
CA PHE A 191 12.22 19.13 -3.88
C PHE A 191 11.56 20.36 -4.50
N LEU A 192 10.31 20.68 -4.15
CA LEU A 192 9.67 21.89 -4.67
C LEU A 192 10.46 23.19 -4.35
N PRO A 193 11.15 23.33 -3.20
CA PRO A 193 11.94 24.54 -2.92
C PRO A 193 13.16 24.71 -3.83
N ASP A 194 13.91 23.64 -4.09
CA ASP A 194 15.26 23.74 -4.66
C ASP A 194 15.45 23.00 -5.99
N ASN A 195 14.56 22.07 -6.35
CA ASN A 195 14.67 21.23 -7.53
C ASN A 195 13.30 20.93 -8.17
N LEU A 196 12.79 21.92 -8.91
CA LEU A 196 11.50 21.81 -9.61
C LEU A 196 11.44 20.69 -10.64
N SER A 197 12.56 20.35 -11.28
CA SER A 197 12.61 19.23 -12.23
C SER A 197 12.33 17.91 -11.54
N MET A 198 12.90 17.70 -10.36
CA MET A 198 12.63 16.51 -9.57
C MET A 198 11.20 16.54 -9.00
N ALA A 199 10.74 17.69 -8.47
CA ALA A 199 9.37 17.85 -7.99
C ALA A 199 8.33 17.50 -9.07
N LEU A 200 8.58 17.88 -10.33
CA LEU A 200 7.76 17.52 -11.49
C LEU A 200 7.66 15.99 -11.66
N GLU A 201 8.74 15.24 -11.49
CA GLU A 201 8.70 13.78 -11.63
C GLU A 201 7.82 13.14 -10.54
N TYR A 202 7.92 13.57 -9.28
CA TYR A 202 7.01 13.07 -8.23
C TYR A 202 5.56 13.52 -8.42
N TYR A 203 5.34 14.71 -8.95
CA TYR A 203 4.00 15.21 -9.27
C TYR A 203 3.36 14.40 -10.41
N ALA A 204 4.13 14.08 -11.45
CA ALA A 204 3.71 13.19 -12.51
C ALA A 204 3.41 11.77 -12.00
N GLN A 205 4.29 11.23 -11.13
CA GLN A 205 4.06 9.93 -10.49
C GLN A 205 2.84 9.93 -9.58
N ALA A 206 2.60 10.99 -8.81
CA ALA A 206 1.40 11.11 -7.97
C ALA A 206 0.12 11.10 -8.81
N ALA A 207 0.10 11.80 -9.95
CA ALA A 207 -1.01 11.73 -10.89
C ALA A 207 -1.18 10.31 -11.45
N ALA A 208 -0.10 9.66 -11.87
CA ALA A 208 -0.13 8.29 -12.38
C ALA A 208 -0.65 7.29 -11.33
N VAL A 209 -0.18 7.38 -10.08
CA VAL A 209 -0.67 6.59 -8.95
C VAL A 209 -2.18 6.74 -8.81
N LEU A 210 -2.70 7.98 -8.77
CA LEU A 210 -4.15 8.22 -8.69
C LEU A 210 -4.92 7.59 -9.87
N GLY A 211 -4.27 7.52 -11.04
CA GLY A 211 -4.80 6.88 -12.24
C GLY A 211 -4.72 5.36 -12.29
N GLY A 212 -4.16 4.68 -11.29
CA GLY A 212 -3.91 3.23 -11.34
C GLY A 212 -2.49 2.82 -11.71
N GLY A 213 -1.50 3.70 -11.51
CA GLY A 213 -0.08 3.44 -11.75
C GLY A 213 0.26 3.21 -13.23
N ARG A 214 1.19 2.29 -13.51
CA ARG A 214 1.69 1.91 -14.84
C ARG A 214 0.59 1.65 -15.86
N LEU A 215 -0.51 1.00 -15.45
CA LEU A 215 -1.64 0.70 -16.32
C LEU A 215 -2.38 1.95 -16.82
N SER A 216 -2.24 3.06 -16.10
CA SER A 216 -2.84 4.34 -16.46
C SER A 216 -2.09 5.03 -17.62
N TRP A 217 -0.82 4.74 -17.86
CA TRP A 217 0.00 5.43 -18.86
C TRP A 217 -0.44 5.19 -20.31
N PRO A 218 -0.65 3.94 -20.78
CA PRO A 218 -0.94 3.68 -22.19
C PRO A 218 -2.41 3.86 -22.61
N ILE A 219 -3.21 4.68 -21.90
CA ILE A 219 -4.66 4.86 -22.18
C ILE A 219 -5.37 3.48 -22.14
N ARG A 220 -5.06 2.66 -21.13
CA ARG A 220 -5.71 1.36 -20.86
C ARG A 220 -6.14 1.23 -19.40
N GLY A 221 -6.74 2.30 -18.87
CA GLY A 221 -7.31 2.34 -17.53
C GLY A 221 -8.83 2.52 -17.55
N ASN A 222 -9.46 2.41 -16.38
CA ASN A 222 -10.86 2.81 -16.20
C ASN A 222 -11.01 4.31 -16.57
N VAL A 223 -12.10 4.67 -17.27
CA VAL A 223 -12.41 6.05 -17.67
C VAL A 223 -12.37 7.00 -16.48
N ASP A 224 -12.91 6.57 -15.33
CA ASP A 224 -12.91 7.38 -14.11
C ASP A 224 -11.50 7.59 -13.55
N GLN A 225 -10.66 6.56 -13.55
CA GLN A 225 -9.26 6.67 -13.11
C GLN A 225 -8.46 7.58 -14.05
N GLN A 226 -8.68 7.49 -15.35
CA GLN A 226 -8.01 8.33 -16.34
C GLN A 226 -8.44 9.81 -16.19
N ARG A 227 -9.71 10.06 -15.91
CA ARG A 227 -10.23 11.38 -15.56
C ARG A 227 -9.56 11.93 -14.30
N GLN A 228 -9.49 11.14 -13.22
CA GLN A 228 -8.86 11.56 -11.96
C GLN A 228 -7.37 11.86 -12.14
N ARG A 229 -6.64 11.00 -12.86
CA ARG A 229 -5.25 11.22 -13.26
C ARG A 229 -5.06 12.55 -13.98
N ASN A 230 -5.90 12.86 -14.97
CA ASN A 230 -5.76 14.10 -15.74
C ASN A 230 -6.10 15.34 -14.91
N LEU A 231 -7.09 15.26 -14.03
CA LEU A 231 -7.41 16.36 -13.10
C LEU A 231 -6.25 16.63 -12.15
N MET A 232 -5.68 15.58 -11.56
CA MET A 232 -4.52 15.69 -10.69
C MET A 232 -3.31 16.22 -11.45
N LEU A 233 -3.04 15.72 -12.66
CA LEU A 233 -1.94 16.18 -13.51
C LEU A 233 -2.07 17.68 -13.83
N LYS A 234 -3.25 18.14 -14.26
CA LYS A 234 -3.51 19.56 -14.47
C LYS A 234 -3.26 20.37 -13.20
N HIS A 235 -3.77 19.91 -12.06
CA HIS A 235 -3.60 20.58 -10.78
C HIS A 235 -2.12 20.75 -10.40
N VAL A 236 -1.32 19.68 -10.47
CA VAL A 236 0.09 19.72 -10.08
C VAL A 236 0.96 20.51 -11.07
N LEU A 237 0.63 20.49 -12.37
CA LEU A 237 1.32 21.31 -13.37
C LEU A 237 0.99 22.80 -13.19
N THR A 238 -0.25 23.15 -12.86
CA THR A 238 -0.61 24.53 -12.52
C THR A 238 0.12 24.98 -11.25
N GLU A 239 0.23 24.12 -10.24
CA GLU A 239 1.01 24.40 -9.03
C GLU A 239 2.48 24.72 -9.37
N LEU A 240 3.08 23.97 -10.31
CA LEU A 240 4.45 24.23 -10.77
C LEU A 240 4.56 25.53 -11.58
N LEU A 241 3.61 25.86 -12.47
CA LEU A 241 3.61 27.13 -13.22
C LEU A 241 3.62 28.35 -12.28
N MET A 242 2.95 28.24 -11.14
CA MET A 242 2.90 29.29 -10.12
C MET A 242 4.24 29.47 -9.38
N ARG A 243 5.16 28.50 -9.42
CA ARG A 243 6.50 28.62 -8.79
C ARG A 243 7.47 29.44 -9.63
N GLU A 244 8.46 30.04 -8.98
CA GLU A 244 9.57 30.69 -9.67
C GLU A 244 10.32 29.68 -10.55
N GLY A 245 10.63 30.02 -11.80
CA GLY A 245 11.25 29.08 -12.75
C GLY A 245 10.31 28.02 -13.35
N GLY A 246 9.09 27.86 -12.83
CA GLY A 246 8.12 26.88 -13.32
C GLY A 246 7.68 27.09 -14.77
N ILE A 247 7.52 28.35 -15.19
CA ILE A 247 7.20 28.69 -16.59
C ILE A 247 8.35 28.26 -17.51
N CYS A 248 9.60 28.55 -17.15
CA CYS A 248 10.76 28.12 -17.94
C CYS A 248 10.92 26.60 -17.99
N LEU A 249 10.60 25.89 -16.89
CA LEU A 249 10.63 24.42 -16.84
C LEU A 249 9.57 23.81 -17.78
N LEU A 250 8.32 24.25 -17.66
CA LEU A 250 7.20 23.63 -18.36
C LEU A 250 7.05 24.12 -19.80
N LEU A 251 7.24 25.42 -20.06
CA LEU A 251 7.08 26.02 -21.40
C LEU A 251 8.40 26.20 -22.14
N GLY A 252 9.53 25.97 -21.46
CA GLY A 252 10.86 26.12 -22.05
C GLY A 252 11.34 27.58 -22.09
N SER A 253 12.65 27.73 -22.31
CA SER A 253 13.26 29.01 -22.67
C SER A 253 13.11 29.27 -24.18
N ARG A 254 13.23 30.52 -24.64
CA ARG A 254 13.17 30.85 -26.08
C ARG A 254 14.03 29.90 -26.93
N GLY A 255 13.39 29.14 -27.83
CA GLY A 255 14.05 28.18 -28.73
C GLY A 255 14.30 26.78 -28.17
N LYS A 256 13.85 26.46 -26.95
CA LYS A 256 13.86 25.11 -26.39
C LYS A 256 12.45 24.71 -25.95
N GLU A 257 12.06 23.48 -26.28
CA GLU A 257 10.82 22.90 -25.80
C GLU A 257 10.90 22.63 -24.30
N GLY A 258 9.82 22.92 -23.57
CA GLY A 258 9.70 22.63 -22.14
C GLY A 258 9.07 21.27 -21.85
N GLU A 259 9.04 20.89 -20.58
CA GLU A 259 8.59 19.56 -20.15
C GLU A 259 7.08 19.32 -20.34
N LEU A 260 6.29 20.37 -20.61
CA LEU A 260 4.82 20.26 -20.73
C LEU A 260 4.37 19.32 -21.86
N SER A 261 5.14 19.24 -22.96
CA SER A 261 4.78 18.40 -24.11
C SER A 261 4.82 16.90 -23.80
N ARG A 262 5.52 16.47 -22.74
CA ARG A 262 5.50 15.08 -22.26
C ARG A 262 4.12 14.64 -21.76
N PHE A 263 3.28 15.59 -21.34
CA PHE A 263 2.00 15.32 -20.67
C PHE A 263 0.78 15.53 -21.57
N PHE A 264 0.92 16.31 -22.63
CA PHE A 264 -0.15 16.63 -23.58
C PHE A 264 0.29 16.26 -24.99
N THR A 265 -0.34 15.22 -25.55
CA THR A 265 -0.11 14.81 -26.95
C THR A 265 -0.86 15.67 -27.95
N ASP A 266 -1.93 16.33 -27.51
CA ASP A 266 -2.77 17.21 -28.31
C ASP A 266 -2.46 18.69 -28.04
N VAL A 267 -2.30 19.46 -29.12
CA VAL A 267 -1.97 20.89 -29.07
C VAL A 267 -3.15 21.70 -28.53
N GLU A 268 -4.38 21.37 -28.91
CA GLU A 268 -5.58 22.09 -28.45
C GLU A 268 -5.75 21.92 -26.94
N GLY A 269 -5.64 20.69 -26.44
CA GLY A 269 -5.68 20.37 -25.02
C GLY A 269 -4.57 21.03 -24.22
N ARG A 270 -3.37 21.17 -24.79
CA ARG A 270 -2.26 21.92 -24.18
C ARG A 270 -2.59 23.41 -24.08
N ILE A 271 -3.10 24.03 -25.13
CA ILE A 271 -3.50 25.44 -25.14
C ILE A 271 -4.63 25.70 -24.15
N GLN A 272 -5.64 24.83 -24.13
CA GLN A 272 -6.76 24.90 -23.20
C GLN A 272 -6.29 24.82 -21.73
N PHE A 273 -5.38 23.90 -21.42
CA PHE A 273 -4.75 23.83 -20.10
C PHE A 273 -4.03 25.14 -19.72
N LEU A 274 -3.29 25.74 -20.65
CA LEU A 274 -2.56 26.98 -20.37
C LEU A 274 -3.49 28.17 -20.12
N HIS A 275 -4.61 28.27 -20.83
CA HIS A 275 -5.64 29.26 -20.53
C HIS A 275 -6.24 29.06 -19.13
N GLU A 276 -6.56 27.82 -18.76
CA GLU A 276 -7.05 27.48 -17.40
C GLU A 276 -6.02 27.85 -16.32
N ALA A 277 -4.73 27.55 -16.55
CA ALA A 277 -3.66 27.87 -15.62
C ALA A 277 -3.41 29.39 -15.49
N ALA A 278 -3.48 30.14 -16.60
CA ALA A 278 -3.36 31.59 -16.59
C ALA A 278 -4.52 32.24 -15.83
N GLN A 279 -5.75 31.76 -16.02
CA GLN A 279 -6.90 32.21 -15.26
C GLN A 279 -6.71 31.95 -13.76
N GLN A 280 -6.26 30.75 -13.37
CA GLN A 280 -5.99 30.44 -11.96
C GLN A 280 -4.89 31.35 -11.38
N CYS A 281 -3.83 31.66 -12.14
CA CYS A 281 -2.82 32.63 -11.72
C CYS A 281 -3.43 34.01 -11.46
N GLN A 282 -4.36 34.46 -12.31
CA GLN A 282 -5.06 35.72 -12.13
C GLN A 282 -5.92 35.72 -10.85
N GLU A 283 -6.63 34.63 -10.59
CA GLU A 283 -7.50 34.46 -9.41
C GLU A 283 -6.71 34.51 -8.09
N VAL A 284 -5.47 34.00 -8.08
CA VAL A 284 -4.58 34.05 -6.91
C VAL A 284 -3.68 35.30 -6.86
N GLY A 285 -3.90 36.27 -7.76
CA GLY A 285 -3.19 37.56 -7.77
C GLY A 285 -1.81 37.57 -8.45
N LEU A 286 -1.46 36.51 -9.18
CA LEU A 286 -0.21 36.37 -9.94
C LEU A 286 -0.36 36.86 -11.39
N SER A 287 -0.74 38.13 -11.57
CA SER A 287 -1.03 38.73 -12.87
C SER A 287 0.15 38.68 -13.85
N ASP A 288 1.38 38.88 -13.36
CA ASP A 288 2.58 38.85 -14.20
C ASP A 288 2.82 37.46 -14.81
N LYS A 289 2.59 36.40 -14.03
CA LYS A 289 2.68 35.01 -14.51
C LYS A 289 1.56 34.67 -15.48
N SER A 290 0.33 35.13 -15.21
CA SER A 290 -0.80 34.96 -16.12
C SER A 290 -0.50 35.58 -17.50
N LEU A 291 0.03 36.80 -17.51
CA LEU A 291 0.44 37.48 -18.74
C LEU A 291 1.57 36.74 -19.44
N GLU A 292 2.59 36.27 -18.71
CA GLU A 292 3.69 35.51 -19.29
C GLU A 292 3.18 34.21 -19.94
N ILE A 293 2.33 33.43 -19.26
CA ILE A 293 1.74 32.21 -19.82
C ILE A 293 0.96 32.54 -21.09
N THR A 294 0.13 33.57 -21.06
CA THR A 294 -0.69 33.98 -22.21
C THR A 294 0.15 34.40 -23.42
N ASN A 295 1.24 35.14 -23.19
CA ASN A 295 2.16 35.53 -24.26
C ASN A 295 2.81 34.31 -24.92
N ARG A 296 3.17 33.29 -24.12
CA ARG A 296 3.77 32.05 -24.64
C ARG A 296 2.81 31.19 -25.46
N ILE A 297 1.49 31.35 -25.29
CA ILE A 297 0.49 30.70 -26.14
C ILE A 297 0.50 31.31 -27.56
N GLY A 298 0.68 32.63 -27.66
CA GLY A 298 0.67 33.36 -28.94
C GLY A 298 1.96 33.26 -29.76
N ASP A 299 3.07 32.88 -29.14
CA ASP A 299 4.40 32.76 -29.77
C ASP A 299 4.70 31.36 -30.34
N GLY A 300 3.77 30.39 -30.19
CA GLY A 300 3.96 28.96 -30.51
C GLY A 300 3.33 28.48 -31.80
#